data_AF-A0A7X5HX49-F1
#
_entry.id   AF-A0A7X5HX49-F1
#
_cell.length_a   1.000
_cell.length_b   1.000
_cell.length_c   1.000
_cell.angle_alpha   90.00
_cell.angle_beta   90.00
_cell.angle_gamma   90.00
#
_symmetry.space_group_name_H-M   'P 1'
#
loop_
_entity.id
_entity.type
_entity.pdbx_description
1 polymer ?
#
loop_
_entity_poly.entity_id
_entity_poly.type
_entity_poly.pdbx_seq_one_letter_code
_entity_poly.pdbx_strand_id
1 'polypeptide(L)'
;MDREYLFSITPGGDETLRRIRKEAQADQIPIIRDEVRGLLEWLMAVHRPLRVLEVGTAYGYSSLCMAQHLPPGAVLTTLERNPANAARARENFGRLTFPGVELKLLEGEAELLLEQVLSEEGPGSCDFIFLDAAKGQYQTFLPACLALLKGRGILVSDNVLQEGFVAKSRYAVHRRNRTIHKRMREYLWNLQHHPQLVTSILSCGDGVTLSMKKEGSELKDMKEMNRPELLIPAGSLENLKIAVGYGADAVYVGGEAFGLRAKAKNFSLEEMKEGVAYAHAHGVKVYVTANIIAHNRDIEGVRVYLEELKDVGPDALIVADPGILMAAKEVLPGMELHLSTQANNTNHAALSFWHSQGVKRVVVARELSFAEIREIREKVPPTLDIEAFVHGAMCISYSGRCLLSNYMTGKDANQGACTHPCRWRYHLVEETRPGEYMPIEENERGTYIYNSKDLCLLEHIDDLMKAGVRSFKVEGRMKTGLYVATVTRAYRNAIDDYLKDPALYKRNIPKYMDEIVKCSHRPFTTGFFYERPDGSEQIYDNNNYIRDFTYVARVLSYNPATGRALVEQRNKFVVGDRVEVMKKDGRNLEVVVEAIWDEEGNPLEAAPHPKQRLYLPVPEAVEPNELLRAY
;
A
#
# COMPACT_ATOMS: atom_id res chain seq x y z
N MET A 1 47.32 11.30 -5.89
CA MET A 1 48.07 10.09 -6.26
C MET A 1 47.70 9.71 -7.67
N ASP A 2 48.59 10.02 -8.61
CA ASP A 2 49.03 9.10 -9.67
C ASP A 2 48.03 8.52 -10.68
N ARG A 3 47.08 9.34 -11.15
CA ARG A 3 46.29 9.02 -12.35
C ARG A 3 47.15 8.77 -13.58
N GLU A 4 48.19 9.59 -13.76
CA GLU A 4 49.17 9.42 -14.84
C GLU A 4 49.97 8.12 -14.69
N TYR A 5 50.34 7.76 -13.46
CA TYR A 5 51.01 6.48 -13.21
C TYR A 5 50.09 5.29 -13.48
N LEU A 6 48.85 5.29 -12.98
CA LEU A 6 47.87 4.24 -13.27
C LEU A 6 47.63 4.12 -14.77
N PHE A 7 47.51 5.24 -15.49
CA PHE A 7 47.41 5.24 -16.95
C PHE A 7 48.67 4.65 -17.61
N SER A 8 49.88 4.98 -17.11
CA SER A 8 51.14 4.48 -17.67
C SER A 8 51.34 2.97 -17.56
N ILE A 9 50.73 2.34 -16.56
CA ILE A 9 50.83 0.89 -16.33
C ILE A 9 49.60 0.12 -16.84
N THR A 10 48.54 0.81 -17.26
CA THR A 10 47.32 0.17 -17.76
C THR A 10 47.51 -0.20 -19.24
N PRO A 11 47.36 -1.48 -19.63
CA PRO A 11 47.48 -1.88 -21.02
C PRO A 11 46.46 -1.13 -21.89
N GLY A 12 46.92 -0.52 -23.00
CA GLY A 12 46.08 0.34 -23.85
C GLY A 12 44.94 -0.35 -24.61
N GLY A 13 44.60 -1.61 -24.29
CA GLY A 13 43.61 -2.42 -25.01
C GLY A 13 44.02 -2.79 -26.44
N ASP A 14 43.11 -3.51 -27.12
CA ASP A 14 43.16 -3.87 -28.54
C ASP A 14 43.37 -2.64 -29.45
N GLU A 15 44.11 -2.78 -30.55
CA GLU A 15 44.39 -1.68 -31.49
C GLU A 15 43.10 -1.06 -32.07
N THR A 16 42.09 -1.89 -32.32
CA THR A 16 40.77 -1.47 -32.79
C THR A 16 40.06 -0.64 -31.73
N LEU A 17 40.10 -1.06 -30.46
CA LEU A 17 39.54 -0.30 -29.34
C LEU A 17 40.23 1.07 -29.19
N ARG A 18 41.56 1.14 -29.39
CA ARG A 18 42.29 2.43 -29.39
C ARG A 18 41.82 3.34 -30.53
N ARG A 19 41.55 2.78 -31.70
CA ARG A 19 41.03 3.54 -32.84
C ARG A 19 39.64 4.09 -32.55
N ILE A 20 38.72 3.25 -32.05
CA ILE A 20 37.36 3.67 -31.67
C ILE A 20 37.41 4.76 -30.60
N ARG A 21 38.31 4.64 -29.62
CA ARG A 21 38.54 5.69 -28.61
C ARG A 21 38.97 7.02 -29.24
N LYS A 22 39.93 6.98 -30.16
CA LYS A 22 40.40 8.20 -30.86
C LYS A 22 39.28 8.84 -31.69
N GLU A 23 38.46 8.03 -32.36
CA GLU A 23 37.29 8.49 -33.11
C GLU A 23 36.27 9.16 -32.17
N ALA A 24 35.90 8.51 -31.06
CA ALA A 24 35.00 9.09 -30.06
C ALA A 24 35.54 10.39 -29.46
N GLN A 25 36.84 10.47 -29.18
CA GLN A 25 37.49 11.69 -28.68
C GLN A 25 37.45 12.83 -29.71
N ALA A 26 37.71 12.53 -30.99
CA ALA A 26 37.64 13.51 -32.08
C ALA A 26 36.21 14.06 -32.24
N ASP A 27 35.21 13.20 -32.09
CA ASP A 27 33.79 13.54 -32.20
C ASP A 27 33.18 14.04 -30.87
N GLN A 28 34.00 14.21 -29.81
CA GLN A 28 33.60 14.65 -28.47
C GLN A 28 32.50 13.80 -27.82
N ILE A 29 32.48 12.51 -28.13
CA ILE A 29 31.55 11.54 -27.55
C ILE A 29 32.12 11.02 -26.22
N PRO A 30 31.37 11.13 -25.11
CA PRO A 30 31.83 10.62 -23.83
C PRO A 30 31.90 9.09 -23.88
N ILE A 31 33.01 8.55 -23.39
CA ILE A 31 33.25 7.12 -23.22
C ILE A 31 33.82 6.88 -21.83
N ILE A 32 33.66 5.64 -21.33
CA ILE A 32 34.20 5.23 -20.03
C ILE A 32 35.71 5.48 -19.92
N ARG A 33 36.17 5.80 -18.71
CA ARG A 33 37.59 6.01 -18.39
C ARG A 33 38.33 4.69 -18.30
N ASP A 34 39.66 4.72 -18.44
CA ASP A 34 40.50 3.51 -18.41
C ASP A 34 40.36 2.70 -17.12
N GLU A 35 40.21 3.38 -15.99
CA GLU A 35 40.06 2.74 -14.69
C GLU A 35 38.71 2.02 -14.59
N VAL A 36 37.65 2.60 -15.18
CA VAL A 36 36.30 2.00 -15.23
C VAL A 36 36.29 0.84 -16.21
N ARG A 37 36.95 0.97 -17.37
CA ARG A 37 37.14 -0.12 -18.32
C ARG A 37 37.79 -1.34 -17.65
N GLY A 38 38.93 -1.15 -16.99
CA GLY A 38 39.63 -2.25 -16.32
C GLY A 38 38.78 -2.92 -15.23
N LEU A 39 37.96 -2.14 -14.52
CA LEU A 39 36.99 -2.68 -13.56
C LEU A 39 35.90 -3.52 -14.24
N LEU A 40 35.31 -3.05 -15.35
CA LEU A 40 34.29 -3.78 -16.08
C LEU A 40 34.85 -5.07 -16.70
N GLU A 41 36.02 -5.01 -17.34
CA GLU A 41 36.72 -6.18 -17.90
C GLU A 41 36.97 -7.24 -16.81
N TRP A 42 37.45 -6.81 -15.64
CA TRP A 42 37.65 -7.69 -14.49
C TRP A 42 36.34 -8.29 -13.96
N LEU A 43 35.28 -7.49 -13.84
CA LEU A 43 33.96 -7.96 -13.41
C LEU A 43 33.37 -8.99 -14.38
N MET A 44 33.50 -8.78 -15.69
CA MET A 44 33.05 -9.75 -16.70
C MET A 44 33.81 -11.06 -16.58
N ALA A 45 35.13 -11.00 -16.38
CA ALA A 45 35.97 -12.18 -16.25
C ALA A 45 35.68 -13.00 -14.98
N VAL A 46 35.35 -12.34 -13.86
CA VAL A 46 35.08 -13.00 -12.57
C VAL A 46 33.63 -13.47 -12.47
N HIS A 47 32.66 -12.62 -12.81
CA HIS A 47 31.22 -12.92 -12.69
C HIS A 47 30.70 -13.81 -13.81
N ARG A 48 31.32 -13.75 -14.99
CA ARG A 48 30.96 -14.52 -16.19
C ARG A 48 29.45 -14.49 -16.52
N PRO A 49 28.83 -13.30 -16.64
CA PRO A 49 27.41 -13.19 -16.93
C PRO A 49 27.06 -13.72 -18.33
N LEU A 50 25.89 -14.34 -18.47
CA LEU A 50 25.30 -14.75 -19.75
C LEU A 50 24.34 -13.70 -20.29
N ARG A 51 23.71 -12.90 -19.43
CA ARG A 51 22.75 -11.86 -19.82
C ARG A 51 23.20 -10.50 -19.29
N VAL A 52 23.72 -9.66 -20.18
CA VAL A 52 24.24 -8.33 -19.85
C VAL A 52 23.35 -7.27 -20.48
N LEU A 53 22.99 -6.25 -19.71
CA LEU A 53 22.26 -5.09 -20.20
C LEU A 53 23.07 -3.82 -19.94
N GLU A 54 23.22 -2.99 -20.96
CA GLU A 54 23.87 -1.68 -20.88
C GLU A 54 22.87 -0.59 -21.24
N VAL A 55 22.79 0.45 -20.41
CA VAL A 55 21.98 1.64 -20.67
C VAL A 55 22.91 2.80 -20.98
N GLY A 56 22.99 3.17 -22.26
CA GLY A 56 23.95 4.14 -22.79
C GLY A 56 25.05 3.48 -23.62
N THR A 57 24.85 3.35 -24.92
CA THR A 57 25.82 2.70 -25.83
C THR A 57 26.92 3.63 -26.30
N ALA A 58 26.59 4.89 -26.60
CA ALA A 58 27.45 5.84 -27.31
C ALA A 58 28.04 5.21 -28.60
N TYR A 59 29.37 5.14 -28.72
CA TYR A 59 30.05 4.50 -29.86
C TYR A 59 30.27 2.99 -29.67
N GLY A 60 29.69 2.39 -28.63
CA GLY A 60 29.81 0.96 -28.32
C GLY A 60 31.12 0.57 -27.63
N TYR A 61 31.90 1.55 -27.15
CA TYR A 61 33.23 1.32 -26.61
C TYR A 61 33.21 0.42 -25.36
N SER A 62 32.35 0.73 -24.38
CA SER A 62 32.13 -0.07 -23.17
C SER A 62 31.55 -1.45 -23.49
N SER A 63 30.58 -1.52 -24.41
CA SER A 63 29.99 -2.78 -24.86
C SER A 63 31.05 -3.73 -25.42
N LEU A 64 31.95 -3.22 -26.28
CA LEU A 64 33.05 -4.00 -26.86
C LEU A 64 34.08 -4.44 -25.82
N CYS A 65 34.43 -3.57 -24.86
CA CYS A 65 35.31 -3.92 -23.75
C CYS A 65 34.71 -5.05 -22.90
N MET A 66 33.42 -4.99 -22.56
CA MET A 66 32.76 -6.05 -21.81
C MET A 66 32.71 -7.36 -22.64
N ALA A 67 32.36 -7.27 -23.92
CA ALA A 67 32.21 -8.43 -24.81
C ALA A 67 33.47 -9.29 -24.95
N GLN A 68 34.67 -8.69 -24.86
CA GLN A 68 35.95 -9.40 -24.90
C GLN A 68 36.12 -10.44 -23.80
N HIS A 69 35.41 -10.28 -22.68
CA HIS A 69 35.54 -11.10 -21.49
C HIS A 69 34.29 -11.93 -21.15
N LEU A 70 33.26 -11.88 -22.01
CA LEU A 70 32.05 -12.66 -21.83
C LEU A 70 32.24 -14.13 -22.23
N PRO A 71 31.59 -15.07 -21.53
CA PRO A 71 31.63 -16.49 -21.90
C PRO A 71 30.82 -16.76 -23.19
N PRO A 72 31.14 -17.83 -23.94
CA PRO A 72 30.30 -18.29 -25.03
C PRO A 72 28.86 -18.58 -24.56
N GLY A 73 27.88 -18.19 -25.36
CA GLY A 73 26.45 -18.20 -25.04
C GLY A 73 25.94 -16.90 -24.42
N ALA A 74 26.83 -15.92 -24.14
CA ALA A 74 26.41 -14.64 -23.57
C ALA A 74 25.75 -13.72 -24.61
N VAL A 75 24.78 -12.94 -24.14
CA VAL A 75 24.09 -11.89 -24.90
C VAL A 75 24.26 -10.57 -24.16
N LEU A 76 24.79 -9.57 -24.85
CA LEU A 76 24.88 -8.19 -24.38
C LEU A 76 23.89 -7.33 -25.17
N THR A 77 22.85 -6.87 -24.48
CA THR A 77 21.89 -5.91 -25.00
C THR A 77 22.30 -4.51 -24.57
N THR A 78 22.38 -3.55 -25.49
CA THR A 78 22.74 -2.15 -25.19
C THR A 78 21.71 -1.18 -25.78
N LEU A 79 21.41 -0.11 -25.03
CA LEU A 79 20.36 0.86 -25.35
C LEU A 79 20.97 2.21 -25.76
N GLU A 80 20.63 2.68 -26.96
CA GLU A 80 21.09 3.98 -27.48
C GLU A 80 19.92 4.84 -27.95
N ARG A 81 19.89 6.09 -27.49
CA ARG A 81 18.83 7.04 -27.85
C ARG A 81 19.13 7.75 -29.17
N ASN A 82 20.39 8.10 -29.41
CA ASN A 82 20.80 8.90 -30.55
C ASN A 82 21.03 8.00 -31.78
N PRO A 83 20.26 8.15 -32.87
CA PRO A 83 20.39 7.31 -34.06
C PRO A 83 21.78 7.34 -34.72
N ALA A 84 22.47 8.48 -34.67
CA ALA A 84 23.82 8.60 -35.24
C ALA A 84 24.87 7.84 -34.41
N ASN A 85 24.75 7.89 -33.08
CA ASN A 85 25.58 7.08 -32.18
C ASN A 85 25.29 5.59 -32.37
N ALA A 86 24.01 5.21 -32.45
CA ALA A 86 23.59 3.83 -32.70
C ALA A 86 24.15 3.29 -34.02
N ALA A 87 24.10 4.08 -35.10
CA ALA A 87 24.69 3.71 -36.39
C ALA A 87 26.21 3.50 -36.28
N ARG A 88 26.92 4.40 -35.59
CA ARG A 88 28.36 4.27 -35.38
C ARG A 88 28.72 3.06 -34.50
N ALA A 89 27.93 2.80 -33.45
CA ALA A 89 28.11 1.61 -32.60
C ALA A 89 27.94 0.31 -33.40
N ARG A 90 26.92 0.22 -34.28
CA ARG A 90 26.73 -0.94 -35.18
C ARG A 90 27.94 -1.14 -36.10
N GLU A 91 28.50 -0.08 -36.66
CA GLU A 91 29.74 -0.17 -37.46
C GLU A 91 30.90 -0.70 -36.62
N ASN A 92 31.07 -0.17 -35.41
CA ASN A 92 32.14 -0.58 -34.50
C ASN A 92 32.01 -2.03 -34.04
N PHE A 93 30.78 -2.53 -33.83
CA PHE A 93 30.52 -3.94 -33.52
C PHE A 93 30.97 -4.87 -34.63
N GLY A 94 30.96 -4.44 -35.89
CA GLY A 94 31.48 -5.21 -37.02
C GLY A 94 33.01 -5.24 -37.13
N ARG A 95 33.74 -4.43 -36.35
CA ARG A 95 35.21 -4.35 -36.41
C ARG A 95 35.91 -5.41 -35.56
N LEU A 96 35.20 -6.03 -34.63
CA LEU A 96 35.69 -7.08 -33.74
C LEU A 96 34.76 -8.29 -33.79
N THR A 97 35.28 -9.47 -33.50
CA THR A 97 34.48 -10.71 -33.47
C THR A 97 34.65 -11.39 -32.12
N PHE A 98 33.52 -11.80 -31.53
CA PHE A 98 33.46 -12.45 -30.22
C PHE A 98 32.80 -13.82 -30.39
N PRO A 99 33.58 -14.90 -30.55
CA PRO A 99 33.02 -16.22 -30.82
C PRO A 99 32.02 -16.66 -29.73
N GLY A 100 30.78 -16.87 -30.14
CA GLY A 100 29.70 -17.30 -29.24
C GLY A 100 29.09 -16.20 -28.36
N VAL A 101 29.44 -14.93 -28.55
CA VAL A 101 28.81 -13.80 -27.84
C VAL A 101 27.96 -12.99 -28.82
N GLU A 102 26.72 -12.72 -28.44
CA GLU A 102 25.79 -11.92 -29.24
C GLU A 102 25.73 -10.47 -28.73
N LEU A 103 25.85 -9.50 -29.64
CA LEU A 103 25.67 -8.07 -29.35
C LEU A 103 24.37 -7.58 -29.96
N LYS A 104 23.43 -7.13 -29.13
CA LYS A 104 22.12 -6.59 -29.54
C LYS A 104 22.06 -5.09 -29.21
N LEU A 105 21.82 -4.25 -30.22
CA LEU A 105 21.60 -2.82 -30.03
C LEU A 105 20.13 -2.48 -30.21
N LEU A 106 19.52 -1.87 -29.20
CA LEU A 106 18.17 -1.33 -29.24
C LEU A 106 18.22 0.20 -29.32
N GLU A 107 17.49 0.75 -30.28
CA GLU A 107 17.47 2.19 -30.55
C GLU A 107 16.16 2.81 -30.04
N GLY A 108 16.25 3.82 -29.17
CA GLY A 108 15.07 4.44 -28.55
C GLY A 108 15.32 5.05 -27.17
N GLU A 109 14.25 5.56 -26.55
CA GLU A 109 14.31 6.10 -25.20
C GLU A 109 14.51 4.96 -24.18
N ALA A 110 15.51 5.11 -23.30
CA ALA A 110 15.90 4.06 -22.36
C ALA A 110 14.74 3.58 -21.46
N GLU A 111 13.82 4.47 -21.07
CA GLU A 111 12.68 4.14 -20.20
C GLU A 111 11.74 3.12 -20.89
N LEU A 112 11.41 3.37 -22.16
CA LEU A 112 10.56 2.49 -22.96
C LEU A 112 11.27 1.18 -23.32
N LEU A 113 12.55 1.25 -23.63
CA LEU A 113 13.33 0.06 -23.98
C LEU A 113 13.55 -0.85 -22.76
N LEU A 114 13.73 -0.29 -21.56
CA LEU A 114 13.80 -1.09 -20.33
C LEU A 114 12.48 -1.83 -20.06
N GLU A 115 11.34 -1.18 -20.27
CA GLU A 115 10.03 -1.83 -20.17
C GLU A 115 9.83 -2.90 -21.25
N GLN A 116 10.28 -2.64 -22.47
CA GLN A 116 10.25 -3.61 -23.55
C GLN A 116 11.08 -4.86 -23.20
N VAL A 117 12.33 -4.68 -22.75
CA VAL A 117 13.20 -5.79 -22.34
C VAL A 117 12.58 -6.55 -21.16
N LEU A 118 11.98 -5.87 -20.19
CA LEU A 118 11.31 -6.52 -19.06
C LEU A 118 10.08 -7.33 -19.50
N SER A 119 9.33 -6.83 -20.48
CA SER A 119 8.19 -7.53 -21.07
C SER A 119 8.60 -8.76 -21.89
N GLU A 120 9.65 -8.63 -22.70
CA GLU A 120 10.14 -9.70 -23.58
C GLU A 120 10.89 -10.80 -22.82
N GLU A 121 11.74 -10.42 -21.86
CA GLU A 121 12.65 -11.36 -21.18
C GLU A 121 12.15 -11.77 -19.79
N GLY A 122 11.22 -11.02 -19.21
CA GLY A 122 10.69 -11.26 -17.87
C GLY A 122 11.60 -10.73 -16.73
N PRO A 123 11.11 -10.75 -15.49
CA PRO A 123 11.87 -10.34 -14.31
C PRO A 123 12.99 -11.35 -14.00
N GLY A 124 14.11 -10.86 -13.45
CA GLY A 124 15.27 -11.69 -13.10
C GLY A 124 16.01 -12.27 -14.33
N SER A 125 15.84 -11.67 -15.50
CA SER A 125 16.45 -12.11 -16.76
C SER A 125 17.90 -11.66 -16.95
N CYS A 126 18.36 -10.63 -16.23
CA CYS A 126 19.69 -10.05 -16.39
C CYS A 126 20.64 -10.47 -15.25
N ASP A 127 21.85 -10.87 -15.61
CA ASP A 127 22.93 -11.22 -14.68
C ASP A 127 23.75 -9.99 -14.26
N PHE A 128 23.83 -9.02 -15.16
CA PHE A 128 24.62 -7.81 -15.02
C PHE A 128 23.96 -6.64 -15.74
N ILE A 129 23.92 -5.48 -15.08
CA ILE A 129 23.42 -4.23 -15.67
C ILE A 129 24.47 -3.14 -15.50
N PHE A 130 24.79 -2.42 -16.57
CA PHE A 130 25.65 -1.24 -16.56
C PHE A 130 24.87 0.02 -16.92
N LEU A 131 24.90 1.04 -16.05
CA LEU A 131 24.29 2.35 -16.27
C LEU A 131 25.36 3.39 -16.60
N ASP A 132 25.36 3.86 -17.84
CA ASP A 132 26.22 4.94 -18.35
C ASP A 132 25.45 5.89 -19.28
N ALA A 133 24.30 6.36 -18.80
CA ALA A 133 23.37 7.21 -19.54
C ALA A 133 23.31 8.64 -18.96
N ALA A 134 22.28 9.39 -19.35
CA ALA A 134 22.04 10.72 -18.78
C ALA A 134 21.80 10.63 -17.25
N LYS A 135 22.79 11.09 -16.49
CA LYS A 135 22.91 10.99 -15.02
C LYS A 135 21.68 11.48 -14.23
N GLY A 136 20.86 12.36 -14.84
CA GLY A 136 19.62 12.86 -14.25
C GLY A 136 18.44 11.89 -14.26
N GLN A 137 18.57 10.73 -14.92
CA GLN A 137 17.53 9.71 -15.10
C GLN A 137 17.84 8.38 -14.39
N TYR A 138 18.99 8.23 -13.73
CA TYR A 138 19.33 6.94 -13.07
C TYR A 138 18.27 6.51 -12.06
N GLN A 139 17.68 7.49 -11.36
CA GLN A 139 16.58 7.26 -10.43
C GLN A 139 15.32 6.72 -11.11
N THR A 140 15.05 7.08 -12.38
CA THR A 140 13.88 6.58 -13.13
C THR A 140 14.12 5.18 -13.67
N PHE A 141 15.38 4.83 -13.99
CA PHE A 141 15.73 3.49 -14.49
C PHE A 141 15.81 2.43 -13.38
N LEU A 142 16.09 2.83 -12.14
CA LEU A 142 16.36 1.92 -11.03
C LEU A 142 15.26 0.85 -10.81
N PRO A 143 13.95 1.15 -10.83
CA PRO A 143 12.92 0.13 -10.65
C PRO A 143 12.94 -0.96 -11.72
N ALA A 144 13.08 -0.58 -13.00
CA ALA A 144 13.15 -1.53 -14.11
C ALA A 144 14.45 -2.35 -14.06
N CYS A 145 15.58 -1.70 -13.74
CA CYS A 145 16.86 -2.39 -13.55
C CYS A 145 16.77 -3.43 -12.43
N LEU A 146 16.16 -3.08 -11.30
CA LEU A 146 15.96 -4.03 -10.20
C LEU A 146 15.03 -5.18 -10.57
N ALA A 147 13.98 -4.92 -11.36
CA ALA A 147 13.07 -5.98 -11.82
C ALA A 147 13.79 -6.96 -12.77
N LEU A 148 14.58 -6.44 -13.70
CA LEU A 148 15.37 -7.23 -14.64
C LEU A 148 16.51 -8.00 -13.97
N LEU A 149 17.15 -7.42 -12.96
CA LEU A 149 18.32 -8.02 -12.33
C LEU A 149 17.95 -9.25 -11.51
N LYS A 150 18.67 -10.35 -11.73
CA LYS A 150 18.47 -11.57 -10.94
C LYS A 150 19.07 -11.47 -9.53
N GLY A 151 18.75 -12.42 -8.65
CA GLY A 151 19.37 -12.63 -7.35
C GLY A 151 20.86 -12.91 -7.53
N ARG A 152 21.68 -12.22 -6.75
CA ARG A 152 23.15 -12.11 -6.93
C ARG A 152 23.59 -11.47 -8.26
N GLY A 153 22.66 -10.92 -9.05
CA GLY A 153 23.00 -10.07 -10.19
C GLY A 153 23.65 -8.77 -9.73
N ILE A 154 24.48 -8.20 -10.60
CA ILE A 154 25.27 -6.98 -10.30
C ILE A 154 24.75 -5.81 -11.15
N LEU A 155 24.43 -4.70 -10.47
CA LEU A 155 24.18 -3.40 -11.07
C LEU A 155 25.39 -2.49 -10.83
N VAL A 156 25.96 -1.97 -11.92
CA VAL A 156 27.06 -1.01 -11.93
C VAL A 156 26.57 0.31 -12.49
N SER A 157 26.93 1.43 -11.85
CA SER A 157 26.56 2.77 -12.33
C SER A 157 27.77 3.69 -12.32
N ASP A 158 28.11 4.25 -13.47
CA ASP A 158 29.26 5.13 -13.63
C ASP A 158 28.91 6.60 -13.32
N ASN A 159 29.95 7.38 -13.04
CA ASN A 159 29.97 8.83 -12.84
C ASN A 159 29.07 9.32 -11.70
N VAL A 160 28.99 8.56 -10.63
CA VAL A 160 28.09 8.87 -9.51
C VAL A 160 28.62 9.94 -8.56
N LEU A 161 29.93 10.26 -8.60
CA LEU A 161 30.50 11.32 -7.75
C LEU A 161 30.55 12.69 -8.43
N GLN A 162 30.44 12.74 -9.77
CA GLN A 162 30.41 13.97 -10.59
C GLN A 162 31.48 14.98 -10.15
N GLU A 163 32.75 14.60 -10.26
CA GLU A 163 33.94 15.37 -9.88
C GLU A 163 33.93 15.84 -8.41
N GLY A 164 33.25 15.08 -7.55
CA GLY A 164 33.06 15.38 -6.14
C GLY A 164 32.02 16.46 -5.86
N PHE A 165 31.34 17.01 -6.87
CA PHE A 165 30.28 18.01 -6.67
C PHE A 165 29.07 17.45 -5.93
N VAL A 166 28.86 16.13 -5.96
CA VAL A 166 27.79 15.45 -5.21
C VAL A 166 27.95 15.62 -3.70
N ALA A 167 29.20 15.64 -3.20
CA ALA A 167 29.53 15.83 -1.78
C ALA A 167 29.55 17.30 -1.33
N LYS A 168 29.56 18.26 -2.26
CA LYS A 168 29.60 19.70 -1.95
C LYS A 168 28.22 20.24 -1.59
N SER A 169 28.19 21.22 -0.70
CA SER A 169 26.98 21.99 -0.35
C SER A 169 26.32 22.58 -1.62
N ARG A 170 24.98 22.62 -1.66
CA ARG A 170 24.21 23.18 -2.80
C ARG A 170 24.60 24.62 -3.16
N TYR A 171 25.16 25.37 -2.22
CA TYR A 171 25.62 26.74 -2.40
C TYR A 171 26.99 26.85 -3.10
N ALA A 172 27.80 25.79 -3.05
CA ALA A 172 29.12 25.70 -3.68
C ALA A 172 29.06 25.19 -5.13
N VAL A 173 27.86 24.97 -5.68
CA VAL A 173 27.66 24.41 -7.03
C VAL A 173 26.83 25.35 -7.91
N HIS A 174 27.23 25.45 -9.18
CA HIS A 174 26.59 26.30 -10.18
C HIS A 174 25.09 26.00 -10.31
N ARG A 175 24.25 27.05 -10.37
CA ARG A 175 22.78 26.93 -10.30
C ARG A 175 22.21 25.90 -11.29
N ARG A 176 22.73 25.86 -12.52
CA ARG A 176 22.31 24.93 -13.59
C ARG A 176 22.50 23.44 -13.26
N ASN A 177 23.46 23.09 -12.39
CA ASN A 177 23.80 21.69 -12.09
C ASN A 177 23.17 21.18 -10.78
N ARG A 178 22.54 22.07 -9.99
CA ARG A 178 21.99 21.72 -8.65
C ARG A 178 20.99 20.56 -8.69
N THR A 179 20.11 20.55 -9.69
CA THR A 179 19.09 19.50 -9.84
C THR A 179 19.71 18.14 -10.12
N ILE A 180 20.71 18.08 -11.02
CA ILE A 180 21.43 16.84 -11.35
C ILE A 180 22.15 16.28 -10.12
N HIS A 181 22.85 17.12 -9.34
CA HIS A 181 23.53 16.66 -8.13
C HIS A 181 22.56 16.25 -7.02
N LYS A 182 21.39 16.91 -6.91
CA LYS A 182 20.34 16.48 -5.97
C LYS A 182 19.83 15.09 -6.32
N ARG A 183 19.47 14.86 -7.59
CA ARG A 183 19.00 13.56 -8.07
C ARG A 183 20.06 12.48 -7.89
N MET A 184 21.34 12.79 -8.13
CA MET A 184 22.42 11.84 -7.90
C MET A 184 22.59 11.49 -6.41
N ARG A 185 22.43 12.46 -5.48
CA ARG A 185 22.40 12.16 -4.04
C ARG A 185 21.23 11.26 -3.66
N GLU A 186 20.04 11.54 -4.19
CA GLU A 186 18.85 10.71 -3.97
C GLU A 186 19.07 9.28 -4.49
N TYR A 187 19.65 9.15 -5.69
CA TYR A 187 20.00 7.87 -6.29
C TYR A 187 21.00 7.08 -5.44
N LEU A 188 22.11 7.69 -5.02
CA LEU A 188 23.10 7.06 -4.15
C LEU A 188 22.52 6.66 -2.79
N TRP A 189 21.68 7.51 -2.20
CA TRP A 189 20.97 7.20 -0.97
C TRP A 189 20.08 5.96 -1.15
N ASN A 190 19.31 5.93 -2.23
CA ASN A 190 18.42 4.82 -2.53
C ASN A 190 19.19 3.53 -2.75
N LEU A 191 20.32 3.53 -3.48
CA LEU A 191 21.14 2.33 -3.64
C LEU A 191 21.73 1.82 -2.31
N GLN A 192 22.22 2.72 -1.45
CA GLN A 192 22.83 2.35 -0.16
C GLN A 192 21.83 1.81 0.85
N HIS A 193 20.59 2.32 0.84
CA HIS A 193 19.54 1.93 1.79
C HIS A 193 18.51 0.99 1.17
N HIS A 194 18.72 0.52 -0.06
CA HIS A 194 17.75 -0.35 -0.72
C HIS A 194 17.72 -1.70 0.01
N PRO A 195 16.53 -2.21 0.42
CA PRO A 195 16.44 -3.47 1.15
C PRO A 195 16.97 -4.66 0.34
N GLN A 196 16.86 -4.60 -1.00
CA GLN A 196 17.29 -5.67 -1.90
C GLN A 196 18.75 -5.58 -2.36
N LEU A 197 19.49 -4.50 -2.05
CA LEU A 197 20.85 -4.32 -2.54
C LEU A 197 21.89 -4.41 -1.42
N VAL A 198 23.08 -4.86 -1.80
CA VAL A 198 24.32 -4.63 -1.07
C VAL A 198 25.19 -3.75 -1.95
N THR A 199 25.40 -2.49 -1.54
CA THR A 199 25.99 -1.47 -2.39
C THR A 199 27.32 -0.97 -1.82
N SER A 200 28.34 -0.88 -2.67
CA SER A 200 29.58 -0.15 -2.40
C SER A 200 29.79 0.98 -3.41
N ILE A 201 30.37 2.10 -2.97
CA ILE A 201 30.71 3.23 -3.83
C ILE A 201 32.24 3.29 -3.92
N LEU A 202 32.76 3.11 -5.13
CA LEU A 202 34.19 3.14 -5.42
C LEU A 202 34.60 4.50 -5.97
N SER A 203 35.74 5.02 -5.53
CA SER A 203 36.38 6.22 -6.08
C SER A 203 37.14 5.96 -7.40
N CYS A 204 36.76 4.90 -8.13
CA CYS A 204 37.29 4.60 -9.46
C CYS A 204 36.71 5.60 -10.48
N GLY A 205 37.54 6.15 -11.38
CA GLY A 205 37.08 7.07 -12.41
C GLY A 205 36.46 8.35 -11.83
N ASP A 206 35.18 8.59 -12.13
CA ASP A 206 34.38 9.68 -11.56
C ASP A 206 33.36 9.19 -10.52
N GLY A 207 33.69 8.08 -9.87
CA GLY A 207 32.83 7.36 -8.95
C GLY A 207 32.00 6.30 -9.65
N VAL A 208 32.08 5.07 -9.14
CA VAL A 208 31.29 3.93 -9.64
C VAL A 208 30.58 3.27 -8.47
N THR A 209 29.29 2.93 -8.62
CA THR A 209 28.62 2.03 -7.67
C THR A 209 28.74 0.58 -8.11
N LEU A 210 28.93 -0.31 -7.14
CA LEU A 210 28.76 -1.76 -7.31
C LEU A 210 27.63 -2.20 -6.38
N SER A 211 26.51 -2.62 -6.96
CA SER A 211 25.33 -3.04 -6.20
C SER A 211 24.97 -4.47 -6.55
N MET A 212 25.02 -5.38 -5.58
CA MET A 212 24.58 -6.77 -5.76
C MET A 212 23.15 -6.93 -5.24
N LYS A 213 22.28 -7.56 -6.02
CA LYS A 213 20.92 -7.91 -5.56
C LYS A 213 20.97 -9.13 -4.63
N LYS A 214 20.27 -9.07 -3.49
CA LYS A 214 20.17 -10.17 -2.53
C LYS A 214 19.37 -11.35 -3.11
N GLU A 215 19.65 -12.57 -2.66
CA GLU A 215 18.96 -13.79 -3.08
C GLU A 215 17.53 -13.88 -2.50
N GLY A 216 16.56 -14.38 -3.29
CA GLY A 216 15.17 -14.60 -2.83
C GLY A 216 14.16 -13.47 -3.10
N SER A 217 14.57 -12.37 -3.74
CA SER A 217 13.75 -11.17 -3.96
C SER A 217 12.87 -11.15 -5.23
N GLU A 218 12.95 -12.15 -6.09
CA GLU A 218 12.42 -12.05 -7.48
C GLU A 218 10.91 -12.30 -7.63
N LEU A 219 10.33 -13.16 -6.78
CA LEU A 219 8.92 -13.57 -6.89
C LEU A 219 8.10 -13.29 -5.63
N LYS A 220 8.74 -13.19 -4.46
CA LYS A 220 8.10 -12.77 -3.21
C LYS A 220 7.81 -11.27 -3.20
N ASP A 221 8.74 -10.44 -3.67
CA ASP A 221 8.69 -9.00 -3.39
C ASP A 221 7.88 -8.18 -4.39
N MET A 222 7.67 -8.62 -5.64
CA MET A 222 6.67 -7.95 -6.50
C MET A 222 5.25 -8.21 -5.98
N LYS A 223 5.01 -9.38 -5.36
CA LYS A 223 3.74 -9.67 -4.69
C LYS A 223 3.64 -8.98 -3.33
N GLU A 224 4.73 -8.78 -2.58
CA GLU A 224 4.71 -8.03 -1.31
C GLU A 224 4.68 -6.49 -1.51
N MET A 225 5.44 -5.92 -2.46
CA MET A 225 5.37 -4.49 -2.82
C MET A 225 4.04 -4.10 -3.48
N ASN A 226 3.34 -5.07 -4.07
CA ASN A 226 1.98 -4.90 -4.58
C ASN A 226 0.90 -5.54 -3.69
N ARG A 227 1.21 -6.00 -2.48
CA ARG A 227 0.15 -6.44 -1.57
C ARG A 227 -0.47 -5.20 -0.93
N PRO A 228 -1.77 -4.92 -1.16
CA PRO A 228 -2.42 -3.85 -0.42
C PRO A 228 -2.55 -4.27 1.05
N GLU A 229 -2.33 -3.33 1.95
CA GLU A 229 -2.61 -3.50 3.37
C GLU A 229 -4.13 -3.52 3.59
N LEU A 230 -4.64 -4.56 4.24
CA LEU A 230 -6.04 -4.59 4.69
C LEU A 230 -6.17 -3.94 6.07
N LEU A 231 -6.66 -2.70 6.09
CA LEU A 231 -6.81 -1.89 7.30
C LEU A 231 -8.24 -1.97 7.86
N ILE A 232 -8.37 -2.61 9.02
CA ILE A 232 -9.68 -2.94 9.63
C ILE A 232 -10.00 -2.05 10.84
N PRO A 233 -11.25 -1.57 11.00
CA PRO A 233 -11.65 -0.81 12.16
C PRO A 233 -11.78 -1.68 13.41
N ALA A 234 -11.22 -1.23 14.52
CA ALA A 234 -11.46 -1.83 15.83
C ALA A 234 -12.07 -0.79 16.79
N GLY A 235 -13.32 -1.05 17.21
CA GLY A 235 -14.05 -0.22 18.17
C GLY A 235 -13.88 -0.61 19.63
N SER A 236 -13.25 -1.76 19.88
CA SER A 236 -12.99 -2.35 21.20
C SER A 236 -11.83 -3.35 21.08
N LEU A 237 -11.23 -3.71 22.21
CA LEU A 237 -10.17 -4.73 22.26
C LEU A 237 -10.62 -6.08 21.70
N GLU A 238 -11.88 -6.47 21.92
CA GLU A 238 -12.47 -7.66 21.30
C GLU A 238 -12.47 -7.56 19.78
N ASN A 239 -12.94 -6.44 19.22
CA ASN A 239 -12.98 -6.26 17.77
C ASN A 239 -11.57 -6.23 17.17
N LEU A 240 -10.57 -5.73 17.91
CA LEU A 240 -9.16 -5.82 17.50
C LEU A 240 -8.70 -7.27 17.41
N LYS A 241 -8.93 -8.07 18.45
CA LYS A 241 -8.54 -9.50 18.47
C LYS A 241 -9.25 -10.30 17.37
N ILE A 242 -10.51 -9.98 17.09
CA ILE A 242 -11.27 -10.52 15.95
C ILE A 242 -10.61 -10.10 14.63
N ALA A 243 -10.41 -8.80 14.38
CA ALA A 243 -9.80 -8.32 13.14
C ALA A 243 -8.45 -9.01 12.84
N VAL A 244 -7.58 -9.09 13.84
CA VAL A 244 -6.28 -9.79 13.75
C VAL A 244 -6.49 -11.27 13.38
N GLY A 245 -7.36 -11.97 14.11
CA GLY A 245 -7.59 -13.40 13.91
C GLY A 245 -8.21 -13.76 12.54
N TYR A 246 -8.93 -12.83 11.91
CA TYR A 246 -9.57 -13.04 10.61
C TYR A 246 -8.76 -12.49 9.43
N GLY A 247 -7.54 -12.00 9.66
CA GLY A 247 -6.58 -11.68 8.59
C GLY A 247 -6.36 -10.20 8.28
N ALA A 248 -6.59 -9.29 9.24
CA ALA A 248 -6.18 -7.90 9.09
C ALA A 248 -4.65 -7.78 8.99
N ASP A 249 -4.14 -6.94 8.07
CA ASP A 249 -2.71 -6.59 8.05
C ASP A 249 -2.42 -5.41 9.02
N ALA A 250 -3.43 -4.56 9.24
CA ALA A 250 -3.40 -3.49 10.21
C ALA A 250 -4.79 -3.24 10.79
N VAL A 251 -4.84 -2.68 12.00
CA VAL A 251 -6.08 -2.21 12.64
C VAL A 251 -5.99 -0.74 12.99
N TYR A 252 -7.11 -0.02 12.90
CA TYR A 252 -7.17 1.34 13.45
C TYR A 252 -8.16 1.46 14.60
N VAL A 253 -7.71 2.12 15.67
CA VAL A 253 -8.43 2.30 16.93
C VAL A 253 -8.59 3.78 17.27
N GLY A 254 -9.43 4.09 18.25
CA GLY A 254 -9.50 5.42 18.85
C GLY A 254 -9.44 5.30 20.37
N GLY A 255 -8.71 6.22 21.00
CA GLY A 255 -8.80 6.45 22.43
C GLY A 255 -10.10 7.16 22.80
N GLU A 256 -10.29 7.39 24.10
CA GLU A 256 -11.48 8.04 24.65
C GLU A 256 -11.64 9.50 24.18
N ALA A 257 -10.57 10.13 23.67
CA ALA A 257 -10.55 11.51 23.21
C ALA A 257 -10.01 11.66 21.76
N PHE A 258 -10.28 12.83 21.17
CA PHE A 258 -9.68 13.32 19.92
C PHE A 258 -9.88 12.47 18.64
N GLY A 259 -10.81 11.52 18.64
CA GLY A 259 -11.22 10.76 17.45
C GLY A 259 -12.66 11.07 16.98
N LEU A 260 -12.91 10.97 15.67
CA LEU A 260 -14.23 11.26 15.05
C LEU A 260 -15.37 10.26 15.32
N ARG A 261 -15.18 9.34 16.28
CA ARG A 261 -16.24 8.45 16.77
C ARG A 261 -16.17 8.40 18.30
N ALA A 262 -16.39 9.54 18.94
CA ALA A 262 -16.40 9.68 20.39
C ALA A 262 -17.42 8.73 21.07
N LYS A 263 -18.45 8.28 20.36
CA LYS A 263 -19.47 7.33 20.84
C LYS A 263 -19.16 5.85 20.62
N ALA A 264 -18.04 5.50 19.98
CA ALA A 264 -17.61 4.11 19.94
C ALA A 264 -17.17 3.67 21.34
N LYS A 265 -17.04 2.35 21.56
CA LYS A 265 -16.62 1.77 22.85
C LYS A 265 -15.10 1.95 23.09
N ASN A 266 -14.60 3.14 22.77
CA ASN A 266 -13.19 3.54 22.62
C ASN A 266 -12.27 2.94 23.69
N PHE A 267 -11.00 2.77 23.33
CA PHE A 267 -10.03 2.12 24.19
C PHE A 267 -9.59 3.05 25.31
N SER A 268 -9.56 2.52 26.54
CA SER A 268 -8.70 3.06 27.59
C SER A 268 -7.22 2.89 27.20
N LEU A 269 -6.31 3.64 27.83
CA LEU A 269 -4.88 3.51 27.56
C LEU A 269 -4.35 2.10 27.82
N GLU A 270 -4.82 1.43 28.87
CA GLU A 270 -4.40 0.07 29.22
C GLU A 270 -4.92 -0.97 28.21
N GLU A 271 -6.18 -0.86 27.77
CA GLU A 271 -6.69 -1.69 26.68
C GLU A 271 -5.94 -1.43 25.36
N MET A 272 -5.51 -0.18 25.12
CA MET A 272 -4.75 0.17 23.93
C MET A 272 -3.36 -0.48 23.97
N LYS A 273 -2.66 -0.42 25.10
CA LYS A 273 -1.38 -1.13 25.33
C LYS A 273 -1.54 -2.63 25.11
N GLU A 274 -2.55 -3.25 25.69
CA GLU A 274 -2.84 -4.68 25.49
C GLU A 274 -3.12 -4.99 24.03
N GLY A 275 -3.93 -4.14 23.37
CA GLY A 275 -4.27 -4.29 21.95
C GLY A 275 -3.07 -4.20 21.02
N VAL A 276 -2.18 -3.23 21.26
CA VAL A 276 -0.92 -3.07 20.51
C VAL A 276 -0.02 -4.27 20.71
N ALA A 277 0.22 -4.67 21.96
CA ALA A 277 1.05 -5.84 22.26
C ALA A 277 0.50 -7.12 21.61
N TYR A 278 -0.82 -7.33 21.65
CA TYR A 278 -1.47 -8.45 20.99
C TYR A 278 -1.30 -8.40 19.47
N ALA A 279 -1.56 -7.26 18.84
CA ALA A 279 -1.44 -7.12 17.39
C ALA A 279 0.01 -7.34 16.91
N HIS A 280 0.99 -6.75 17.59
CA HIS A 280 2.41 -6.91 17.28
C HIS A 280 2.88 -8.36 17.43
N ALA A 281 2.40 -9.08 18.45
CA ALA A 281 2.68 -10.51 18.61
C ALA A 281 2.16 -11.37 17.43
N HIS A 282 1.22 -10.85 16.65
CA HIS A 282 0.67 -11.48 15.44
C HIS A 282 1.15 -10.82 14.14
N GLY A 283 2.12 -9.90 14.20
CA GLY A 283 2.63 -9.18 13.02
C GLY A 283 1.65 -8.18 12.41
N VAL A 284 0.64 -7.74 13.16
CA VAL A 284 -0.37 -6.77 12.73
C VAL A 284 -0.06 -5.39 13.30
N LYS A 285 -0.15 -4.36 12.46
CA LYS A 285 0.09 -2.96 12.87
C LYS A 285 -1.14 -2.33 13.54
N VAL A 286 -0.92 -1.34 14.41
CA VAL A 286 -1.98 -0.58 15.07
C VAL A 286 -1.83 0.91 14.81
N TYR A 287 -2.88 1.52 14.25
CA TYR A 287 -2.96 2.95 14.00
C TYR A 287 -3.96 3.63 14.94
N VAL A 288 -3.57 4.73 15.56
CA VAL A 288 -4.41 5.46 16.51
C VAL A 288 -4.97 6.72 15.86
N THR A 289 -6.28 6.93 15.96
CA THR A 289 -6.90 8.16 15.44
C THR A 289 -6.76 9.33 16.42
N ALA A 290 -6.25 10.45 15.94
CA ALA A 290 -6.28 11.77 16.57
C ALA A 290 -6.73 12.81 15.51
N ASN A 291 -7.91 12.57 14.93
CA ASN A 291 -8.33 13.16 13.66
C ASN A 291 -9.53 14.11 13.78
N ILE A 292 -9.76 14.73 14.93
CA ILE A 292 -10.72 15.85 15.01
C ILE A 292 -10.19 17.07 14.25
N ILE A 293 -11.10 18.01 13.97
CA ILE A 293 -10.73 19.38 13.62
C ILE A 293 -10.65 20.18 14.92
N ALA A 294 -9.44 20.55 15.33
CA ALA A 294 -9.18 21.10 16.65
C ALA A 294 -9.56 22.59 16.73
N HIS A 295 -10.07 23.00 17.89
CA HIS A 295 -10.14 24.39 18.31
C HIS A 295 -9.02 24.68 19.32
N ASN A 296 -8.75 25.96 19.60
CA ASN A 296 -7.71 26.37 20.55
C ASN A 296 -7.80 25.65 21.91
N ARG A 297 -9.02 25.39 22.40
CA ARG A 297 -9.27 24.67 23.65
C ARG A 297 -8.81 23.21 23.65
N ASP A 298 -8.69 22.59 22.47
CA ASP A 298 -8.38 21.17 22.32
C ASP A 298 -6.86 20.93 22.29
N ILE A 299 -6.05 21.92 21.89
CA ILE A 299 -4.61 21.76 21.61
C ILE A 299 -3.82 21.27 22.83
N GLU A 300 -4.10 21.80 24.02
CA GLU A 300 -3.40 21.39 25.24
C GLU A 300 -3.71 19.93 25.59
N GLY A 301 -4.98 19.55 25.52
CA GLY A 301 -5.41 18.17 25.76
C GLY A 301 -4.86 17.18 24.73
N VAL A 302 -4.74 17.60 23.46
CA VAL A 302 -4.10 16.80 22.41
C VAL A 302 -2.64 16.52 22.76
N ARG A 303 -1.88 17.50 23.26
CA ARG A 303 -0.47 17.30 23.63
C ARG A 303 -0.35 16.27 24.76
N VAL A 304 -1.19 16.37 25.79
CA VAL A 304 -1.24 15.39 26.89
C VAL A 304 -1.54 13.99 26.35
N TYR A 305 -2.55 13.85 25.50
CA TYR A 305 -2.89 12.56 24.89
C TYR A 305 -1.75 11.99 24.04
N LEU A 306 -1.04 12.82 23.27
CA LEU A 306 0.12 12.38 22.49
C LEU A 306 1.29 11.91 23.37
N GLU A 307 1.50 12.53 24.53
CA GLU A 307 2.49 12.09 25.52
C GLU A 307 2.12 10.70 26.08
N GLU A 308 0.86 10.47 26.40
CA GLU A 308 0.38 9.16 26.89
C GLU A 308 0.58 8.03 25.84
N LEU A 309 0.50 8.37 24.55
CA LEU A 309 0.72 7.39 23.47
C LEU A 309 2.18 6.94 23.33
N LYS A 310 3.15 7.61 23.97
CA LYS A 310 4.56 7.16 23.98
C LYS A 310 4.70 5.75 24.56
N ASP A 311 4.04 5.51 25.68
CA ASP A 311 4.08 4.24 26.39
C ASP A 311 3.21 3.16 25.72
N VAL A 312 2.28 3.59 24.86
CA VAL A 312 1.42 2.68 24.09
C VAL A 312 2.17 2.10 22.89
N GLY A 313 3.01 2.90 22.23
CA GLY A 313 3.82 2.49 21.08
C GLY A 313 3.02 2.10 19.82
N PRO A 314 2.05 2.90 19.35
CA PRO A 314 1.35 2.61 18.09
C PRO A 314 2.29 2.78 16.87
N ASP A 315 1.95 2.14 15.75
CA ASP A 315 2.75 2.19 14.52
C ASP A 315 2.56 3.50 13.75
N ALA A 316 1.37 4.11 13.83
CA ALA A 316 1.07 5.38 13.18
C ALA A 316 -0.07 6.15 13.87
N LEU A 317 -0.11 7.46 13.64
CA LEU A 317 -1.25 8.31 13.98
C LEU A 317 -2.02 8.72 12.73
N ILE A 318 -3.35 8.61 12.79
CA ILE A 318 -4.25 9.16 11.78
C ILE A 318 -4.70 10.54 12.25
N VAL A 319 -4.22 11.60 11.59
CA VAL A 319 -4.47 13.01 11.95
C VAL A 319 -5.18 13.76 10.82
N ALA A 320 -5.83 14.89 11.12
CA ALA A 320 -6.51 15.73 10.12
C ALA A 320 -6.09 17.20 10.21
N ASP A 321 -5.89 17.69 11.43
CA ASP A 321 -5.60 19.08 11.72
C ASP A 321 -4.09 19.40 11.65
N PRO A 322 -3.67 20.50 11.00
CA PRO A 322 -2.26 20.89 10.96
C PRO A 322 -1.63 21.15 12.33
N GLY A 323 -2.39 21.68 13.29
CA GLY A 323 -1.93 21.92 14.66
C GLY A 323 -1.66 20.61 15.41
N ILE A 324 -2.57 19.64 15.28
CA ILE A 324 -2.35 18.27 15.80
C ILE A 324 -1.14 17.63 15.13
N LEU A 325 -1.01 17.76 13.80
CA LEU A 325 0.14 17.23 13.07
C LEU A 325 1.47 17.80 13.58
N MET A 326 1.53 19.11 13.81
CA MET A 326 2.73 19.78 14.35
C MET A 326 3.01 19.31 15.79
N ALA A 327 1.98 19.25 16.65
CA ALA A 327 2.11 18.75 18.01
C ALA A 327 2.62 17.30 18.04
N ALA A 328 2.12 16.43 17.17
CA ALA A 328 2.56 15.04 17.05
C ALA A 328 4.04 14.94 16.66
N LYS A 329 4.52 15.78 15.72
CA LYS A 329 5.94 15.79 15.34
C LYS A 329 6.86 16.27 16.45
N GLU A 330 6.39 17.19 17.30
CA GLU A 330 7.15 17.68 18.45
C GLU A 330 7.19 16.66 19.58
N VAL A 331 6.03 16.10 19.93
CA VAL A 331 5.86 15.20 21.09
C VAL A 331 6.35 13.79 20.78
N LEU A 332 6.10 13.27 19.57
CA LEU A 332 6.41 11.91 19.13
C LEU A 332 7.36 11.93 17.90
N PRO A 333 8.62 12.36 18.06
CA PRO A 333 9.55 12.45 16.94
C PRO A 333 9.79 11.05 16.34
N GLY A 334 9.52 10.91 15.04
CA GLY A 334 9.67 9.64 14.31
C GLY A 334 8.39 8.83 14.15
N MET A 335 7.29 9.21 14.82
CA MET A 335 5.97 8.60 14.62
C MET A 335 5.51 8.74 13.17
N GLU A 336 5.02 7.66 12.57
CA GLU A 336 4.45 7.72 11.24
C GLU A 336 3.09 8.46 11.27
N LEU A 337 2.90 9.40 10.35
CA LEU A 337 1.69 10.20 10.28
C LEU A 337 0.91 9.88 9.01
N HIS A 338 -0.34 9.45 9.21
CA HIS A 338 -1.32 9.21 8.17
C HIS A 338 -2.34 10.35 8.17
N LEU A 339 -2.72 10.82 7.00
CA LEU A 339 -3.66 11.92 6.86
C LEU A 339 -5.09 11.42 6.62
N SER A 340 -5.98 11.72 7.56
CA SER A 340 -7.41 11.45 7.49
C SER A 340 -8.06 12.11 6.27
N THR A 341 -9.08 11.47 5.71
CA THR A 341 -9.92 12.03 4.63
C THR A 341 -10.50 13.41 4.98
N GLN A 342 -10.64 13.72 6.28
CA GLN A 342 -11.12 15.02 6.75
C GLN A 342 -10.25 16.21 6.32
N ALA A 343 -9.03 15.99 5.83
CA ALA A 343 -8.15 17.04 5.31
C ALA A 343 -8.42 17.44 3.84
N ASN A 344 -9.55 17.02 3.24
CA ASN A 344 -9.95 17.31 1.86
C ASN A 344 -8.93 16.83 0.81
N ASN A 345 -8.60 15.55 0.85
CA ASN A 345 -7.52 14.96 0.05
C ASN A 345 -7.98 14.65 -1.38
N THR A 346 -8.16 15.68 -2.20
CA THR A 346 -8.88 15.59 -3.50
C THR A 346 -7.99 15.82 -4.72
N ASN A 347 -6.74 16.25 -4.55
CA ASN A 347 -5.86 16.55 -5.68
C ASN A 347 -4.38 16.35 -5.33
N HIS A 348 -3.57 16.13 -6.36
CA HIS A 348 -2.14 15.81 -6.21
C HIS A 348 -1.33 16.93 -5.54
N ALA A 349 -1.74 18.20 -5.68
CA ALA A 349 -1.04 19.33 -5.08
C ALA A 349 -1.22 19.34 -3.55
N ALA A 350 -2.44 19.10 -3.07
CA ALA A 350 -2.73 18.96 -1.64
C ALA A 350 -1.98 17.76 -1.03
N LEU A 351 -2.01 16.60 -1.70
CA LEU A 351 -1.28 15.42 -1.24
C LEU A 351 0.24 15.67 -1.18
N SER A 352 0.81 16.32 -2.19
CA SER A 352 2.24 16.67 -2.22
C SER A 352 2.62 17.66 -1.12
N PHE A 353 1.75 18.64 -0.84
CA PHE A 353 1.91 19.55 0.29
C PHE A 353 2.00 18.77 1.60
N TRP A 354 1.02 17.91 1.89
CA TRP A 354 1.01 17.12 3.13
C TRP A 354 2.20 16.18 3.25
N HIS A 355 2.60 15.53 2.15
CA HIS A 355 3.82 14.72 2.11
C HIS A 355 5.07 15.55 2.46
N SER A 356 5.17 16.79 1.96
CA SER A 356 6.27 17.70 2.33
C SER A 356 6.27 18.09 3.82
N GLN A 357 5.12 18.01 4.48
CA GLN A 357 4.99 18.21 5.93
C GLN A 357 5.35 16.95 6.75
N GLY A 358 5.65 15.83 6.09
CA GLY A 358 6.08 14.57 6.72
C GLY A 358 5.01 13.48 6.79
N VAL A 359 3.83 13.70 6.19
CA VAL A 359 2.80 12.65 6.06
C VAL A 359 3.32 11.53 5.17
N LYS A 360 3.19 10.28 5.61
CA LYS A 360 3.62 9.09 4.86
C LYS A 360 2.52 8.44 4.05
N ARG A 361 1.27 8.56 4.52
CA ARG A 361 0.10 7.98 3.88
C ARG A 361 -1.06 8.95 3.90
N VAL A 362 -1.79 9.04 2.79
CA VAL A 362 -2.99 9.89 2.69
C VAL A 362 -4.22 9.03 2.41
N VAL A 363 -5.24 9.19 3.25
CA VAL A 363 -6.59 8.67 2.96
C VAL A 363 -7.26 9.61 1.98
N VAL A 364 -7.43 9.17 0.74
CA VAL A 364 -8.06 9.99 -0.31
C VAL A 364 -9.54 10.23 -0.01
N ALA A 365 -10.07 11.34 -0.53
CA ALA A 365 -11.48 11.68 -0.38
C ALA A 365 -12.38 10.60 -1.02
N ARG A 366 -13.56 10.36 -0.43
CA ARG A 366 -14.49 9.29 -0.87
C ARG A 366 -15.27 9.66 -2.13
N GLU A 367 -15.14 10.91 -2.53
CA GLU A 367 -15.78 11.55 -3.68
C GLU A 367 -14.88 11.59 -4.92
N LEU A 368 -13.73 10.91 -4.88
CA LEU A 368 -12.84 10.75 -6.03
C LEU A 368 -13.14 9.48 -6.83
N SER A 369 -13.04 9.60 -8.15
CA SER A 369 -13.07 8.48 -9.09
C SER A 369 -11.74 7.75 -9.19
N PHE A 370 -11.74 6.51 -9.72
CA PHE A 370 -10.52 5.79 -10.05
C PHE A 370 -9.63 6.56 -11.03
N ALA A 371 -10.22 7.30 -11.97
CA ALA A 371 -9.47 8.12 -12.92
C ALA A 371 -8.71 9.24 -12.20
N GLU A 372 -9.38 9.95 -11.29
CA GLU A 372 -8.73 10.99 -10.48
C GLU A 372 -7.67 10.42 -9.55
N ILE A 373 -7.90 9.25 -8.93
CA ILE A 373 -6.91 8.59 -8.07
C ILE A 373 -5.67 8.20 -8.87
N ARG A 374 -5.82 7.69 -10.10
CA ARG A 374 -4.70 7.37 -11.02
C ARG A 374 -3.91 8.63 -11.36
N GLU A 375 -4.58 9.70 -11.76
CA GLU A 375 -3.94 10.98 -12.07
C GLU A 375 -3.17 11.52 -10.85
N ILE A 376 -3.76 11.41 -9.66
CA ILE A 376 -3.11 11.78 -8.41
C ILE A 376 -1.85 10.95 -8.20
N ARG A 377 -1.95 9.62 -8.34
CA ARG A 377 -0.84 8.69 -8.14
C ARG A 377 0.33 9.01 -9.07
N GLU A 378 0.08 9.31 -10.34
CA GLU A 378 1.10 9.66 -11.33
C GLU A 378 1.88 10.94 -10.97
N LYS A 379 1.22 11.88 -10.29
CA LYS A 379 1.77 13.22 -10.00
C LYS A 379 2.37 13.36 -8.60
N VAL A 380 2.00 12.50 -7.64
CA VAL A 380 2.53 12.55 -6.26
C VAL A 380 3.78 11.68 -6.10
N PRO A 381 4.72 12.04 -5.19
CA PRO A 381 5.94 11.26 -4.98
C PRO A 381 5.66 9.78 -4.71
N PRO A 382 6.43 8.84 -5.29
CA PRO A 382 6.20 7.40 -5.11
C PRO A 382 6.35 6.94 -3.66
N THR A 383 7.02 7.74 -2.82
CA THR A 383 7.17 7.51 -1.38
C THR A 383 5.93 7.87 -0.55
N LEU A 384 4.91 8.50 -1.15
CA LEU A 384 3.64 8.78 -0.49
C LEU A 384 2.67 7.63 -0.73
N ASP A 385 2.20 6.97 0.31
CA ASP A 385 1.18 5.92 0.20
C ASP A 385 -0.23 6.51 0.02
N ILE A 386 -1.05 5.83 -0.78
CA ILE A 386 -2.45 6.16 -1.00
C ILE A 386 -3.31 5.09 -0.33
N GLU A 387 -4.21 5.53 0.55
CA GLU A 387 -5.22 4.71 1.22
C GLU A 387 -6.61 5.13 0.75
N ALA A 388 -7.50 4.18 0.50
CA ALA A 388 -8.88 4.46 0.12
C ALA A 388 -9.86 3.64 0.98
N PHE A 389 -11.03 4.22 1.26
CA PHE A 389 -12.14 3.44 1.80
C PHE A 389 -12.63 2.46 0.74
N VAL A 390 -12.78 1.19 1.10
CA VAL A 390 -13.23 0.15 0.16
C VAL A 390 -14.56 -0.48 0.57
N HIS A 391 -14.96 -0.33 1.83
CA HIS A 391 -16.17 -0.95 2.35
C HIS A 391 -16.76 -0.15 3.52
N GLY A 392 -18.09 -0.19 3.64
CA GLY A 392 -18.82 0.34 4.80
C GLY A 392 -19.56 1.64 4.53
N ALA A 393 -20.07 2.27 5.58
CA ALA A 393 -21.08 3.31 5.42
C ALA A 393 -20.52 4.60 4.79
N MET A 394 -21.17 5.06 3.72
CA MET A 394 -20.85 6.32 3.05
C MET A 394 -21.41 7.52 3.82
N CYS A 395 -20.61 8.58 3.92
CA CYS A 395 -21.07 9.86 4.45
C CYS A 395 -21.57 10.71 3.29
N ILE A 396 -22.72 11.37 3.47
CA ILE A 396 -23.21 12.34 2.46
C ILE A 396 -22.47 13.67 2.53
N SER A 397 -21.83 13.97 3.67
CA SER A 397 -21.08 15.21 3.82
C SER A 397 -19.70 15.07 3.21
N TYR A 398 -19.28 16.11 2.49
CA TYR A 398 -17.98 16.19 1.82
C TYR A 398 -16.85 15.86 2.80
N SER A 399 -16.12 14.78 2.53
CA SER A 399 -15.01 14.30 3.36
C SER A 399 -15.33 14.19 4.86
N GLY A 400 -16.60 13.91 5.20
CA GLY A 400 -17.08 13.77 6.58
C GLY A 400 -17.27 15.08 7.36
N ARG A 401 -17.19 16.25 6.70
CA ARG A 401 -17.40 17.56 7.32
C ARG A 401 -18.89 17.95 7.33
N CYS A 402 -19.59 17.51 8.37
CA CYS A 402 -21.05 17.63 8.46
C CYS A 402 -21.48 18.72 9.45
N LEU A 403 -22.38 19.62 9.04
CA LEU A 403 -23.04 20.60 9.94
C LEU A 403 -24.42 20.14 10.43
N LEU A 404 -25.01 19.14 9.76
CA LEU A 404 -26.39 18.72 9.99
C LEU A 404 -26.61 18.21 11.43
N SER A 405 -25.67 17.41 11.95
CA SER A 405 -25.76 16.89 13.34
C SER A 405 -25.72 18.00 14.38
N ASN A 406 -24.86 19.00 14.18
CA ASN A 406 -24.76 20.12 15.10
C ASN A 406 -26.03 20.96 15.07
N TYR A 407 -26.50 21.32 13.86
CA TYR A 407 -27.70 22.12 13.67
C TYR A 407 -28.94 21.45 14.27
N MET A 408 -29.13 20.15 14.01
CA MET A 408 -30.35 19.44 14.42
C MET A 408 -30.36 18.96 15.87
N THR A 409 -29.19 18.68 16.45
CA THR A 409 -29.12 18.01 17.77
C THR A 409 -28.17 18.66 18.77
N GLY A 410 -27.48 19.73 18.38
CA GLY A 410 -26.41 20.34 19.18
C GLY A 410 -25.18 19.44 19.34
N LYS A 411 -25.08 18.32 18.60
CA LYS A 411 -23.94 17.38 18.68
C LYS A 411 -23.05 17.50 17.44
N ASP A 412 -21.82 17.98 17.63
CA ASP A 412 -20.88 18.24 16.55
C ASP A 412 -20.27 16.96 15.94
N ALA A 413 -20.53 16.74 14.66
CA ALA A 413 -19.99 15.60 13.92
C ALA A 413 -18.46 15.68 13.74
N ASN A 414 -17.88 16.88 13.69
CA ASN A 414 -16.45 17.10 13.48
C ASN A 414 -15.62 16.92 14.76
N GLN A 415 -16.29 16.80 15.91
CA GLN A 415 -15.74 16.34 17.18
C GLN A 415 -16.15 14.89 17.51
N GLY A 416 -16.68 14.15 16.53
CA GLY A 416 -17.04 12.75 16.67
C GLY A 416 -18.37 12.46 17.38
N ALA A 417 -19.21 13.47 17.58
CA ALA A 417 -20.50 13.35 18.26
C ALA A 417 -21.70 13.14 17.32
N CYS A 418 -21.46 12.83 16.04
CA CYS A 418 -22.50 12.65 15.01
C CYS A 418 -23.68 11.78 15.50
N THR A 419 -24.91 12.21 15.22
CA THR A 419 -26.17 11.48 15.52
C THR A 419 -26.78 10.78 14.30
N HIS A 420 -26.10 10.86 13.16
CA HIS A 420 -26.57 10.36 11.86
C HIS A 420 -27.93 10.94 11.42
N PRO A 421 -28.16 12.27 11.53
CA PRO A 421 -29.41 12.87 11.09
C PRO A 421 -29.68 12.63 9.61
N CYS A 422 -28.64 12.59 8.77
CA CYS A 422 -28.73 12.22 7.36
C CYS A 422 -29.32 10.82 7.06
N ARG A 423 -29.69 10.04 8.08
CA ARG A 423 -30.36 8.74 7.98
C ARG A 423 -31.74 8.75 8.64
N TRP A 424 -32.24 9.91 9.03
CA TRP A 424 -33.60 10.01 9.56
C TRP A 424 -34.60 10.05 8.40
N ARG A 425 -35.87 9.84 8.73
CA ARG A 425 -36.95 10.04 7.76
C ARG A 425 -37.30 11.51 7.72
N TYR A 426 -37.16 12.09 6.54
CA TYR A 426 -37.53 13.47 6.28
C TYR A 426 -38.66 13.50 5.26
N HIS A 427 -39.51 14.50 5.42
CA HIS A 427 -40.37 14.94 4.34
C HIS A 427 -39.99 16.39 4.03
N LEU A 428 -39.79 16.72 2.75
CA LEU A 428 -39.58 18.10 2.33
C LEU A 428 -40.94 18.77 2.22
N VAL A 429 -41.11 19.90 2.91
CA VAL A 429 -42.32 20.72 2.87
C VAL A 429 -41.89 22.14 2.51
N GLU A 430 -42.49 22.72 1.49
CA GLU A 430 -42.32 24.14 1.16
C GLU A 430 -43.06 24.99 2.21
N GLU A 431 -42.43 26.05 2.71
CA GLU A 431 -43.01 26.91 3.77
C GLU A 431 -44.37 27.52 3.38
N THR A 432 -44.55 27.83 2.10
CA THR A 432 -45.79 28.40 1.55
C THR A 432 -46.84 27.36 1.20
N ARG A 433 -46.50 26.06 1.28
CA ARG A 433 -47.42 24.92 1.05
C ARG A 433 -47.37 23.91 2.20
N PRO A 434 -47.78 24.33 3.40
CA PRO A 434 -47.77 23.45 4.57
C PRO A 434 -48.66 22.23 4.34
N GLY A 435 -48.10 21.03 4.54
CA GLY A 435 -48.79 19.75 4.37
C GLY A 435 -48.67 19.13 2.97
N GLU A 436 -48.13 19.85 1.98
CA GLU A 436 -47.75 19.28 0.69
C GLU A 436 -46.29 18.79 0.76
N TYR A 437 -46.15 17.47 0.84
CA TYR A 437 -44.83 16.84 0.81
C TYR A 437 -44.30 16.79 -0.61
N MET A 438 -43.17 17.43 -0.84
CA MET A 438 -42.51 17.41 -2.14
C MET A 438 -41.77 16.08 -2.31
N PRO A 439 -41.97 15.36 -3.42
CA PRO A 439 -41.18 14.19 -3.74
C PRO A 439 -39.72 14.59 -3.91
N ILE A 440 -38.85 13.71 -3.43
CA ILE A 440 -37.41 13.79 -3.61
C ILE A 440 -37.14 13.23 -5.01
N GLU A 441 -36.76 14.11 -5.93
CA GLU A 441 -36.52 13.75 -7.33
C GLU A 441 -35.07 14.01 -7.73
N GLU A 442 -34.63 13.27 -8.75
CA GLU A 442 -33.34 13.44 -9.41
C GLU A 442 -33.50 13.97 -10.83
N ASN A 443 -32.58 14.84 -11.23
CA ASN A 443 -32.30 15.11 -12.63
C ASN A 443 -30.81 15.43 -12.84
N GLU A 444 -30.41 15.82 -14.06
CA GLU A 444 -29.04 16.20 -14.44
C GLU A 444 -28.43 17.35 -13.58
N ARG A 445 -29.23 18.03 -12.76
CA ARG A 445 -28.81 19.07 -11.81
C ARG A 445 -28.69 18.58 -10.36
N GLY A 446 -28.93 17.30 -10.11
CA GLY A 446 -28.75 16.62 -8.81
C GLY A 446 -30.03 16.13 -8.14
N THR A 447 -29.86 15.17 -7.24
CA THR A 447 -30.88 14.60 -6.33
C THR A 447 -30.90 15.32 -5.00
N TYR A 448 -32.10 15.54 -4.45
CA TYR A 448 -32.29 16.15 -3.13
C TYR A 448 -32.97 15.23 -2.11
N ILE A 449 -32.19 14.73 -1.14
CA ILE A 449 -32.54 14.26 0.24
C ILE A 449 -32.27 12.77 0.55
N TYR A 450 -31.07 12.60 1.13
CA TYR A 450 -30.62 11.79 2.28
C TYR A 450 -31.04 10.32 2.42
N ASN A 451 -30.35 9.41 1.72
CA ASN A 451 -29.96 8.11 2.30
C ASN A 451 -28.91 7.35 1.45
N SER A 452 -27.64 7.35 1.88
CA SER A 452 -26.59 6.66 1.13
C SER A 452 -26.57 5.14 1.36
N LYS A 453 -26.40 4.40 0.26
CA LYS A 453 -25.99 2.99 0.22
C LYS A 453 -24.63 2.77 0.90
N ASP A 454 -24.34 1.53 1.30
CA ASP A 454 -23.02 1.17 1.86
C ASP A 454 -22.02 0.99 0.71
N LEU A 455 -20.79 1.49 0.86
CA LEU A 455 -19.72 1.25 -0.11
C LEU A 455 -19.32 -0.23 -0.10
N CYS A 456 -19.14 -0.83 -1.27
CA CYS A 456 -18.47 -2.13 -1.39
C CYS A 456 -17.68 -2.19 -2.70
N LEU A 457 -16.35 -2.28 -2.58
CA LEU A 457 -15.43 -2.43 -3.71
C LEU A 457 -14.81 -3.83 -3.80
N LEU A 458 -15.42 -4.84 -3.16
CA LEU A 458 -14.87 -6.20 -3.14
C LEU A 458 -14.72 -6.78 -4.54
N GLU A 459 -15.63 -6.44 -5.46
CA GLU A 459 -15.61 -6.88 -6.87
C GLU A 459 -14.61 -6.09 -7.72
N HIS A 460 -14.01 -5.04 -7.16
CA HIS A 460 -13.21 -4.04 -7.87
C HIS A 460 -11.76 -3.95 -7.35
N ILE A 461 -11.22 -5.03 -6.78
CA ILE A 461 -9.83 -5.09 -6.27
C ILE A 461 -8.81 -4.78 -7.37
N ASP A 462 -9.01 -5.29 -8.59
CA ASP A 462 -8.13 -5.03 -9.74
C ASP A 462 -8.01 -3.53 -10.04
N ASP A 463 -9.13 -2.80 -10.02
CA ASP A 463 -9.14 -1.36 -10.28
C ASP A 463 -8.49 -0.55 -9.17
N LEU A 464 -8.71 -0.91 -7.90
CA LEU A 464 -8.04 -0.32 -6.73
C LEU A 464 -6.52 -0.46 -6.84
N MET A 465 -6.05 -1.66 -7.18
CA MET A 465 -4.64 -1.97 -7.35
C MET A 465 -4.03 -1.16 -8.49
N LYS A 466 -4.69 -1.13 -9.65
CA LYS A 466 -4.28 -0.33 -10.82
C LYS A 466 -4.31 1.17 -10.56
N ALA A 467 -5.19 1.63 -9.67
CA ALA A 467 -5.23 3.03 -9.25
C ALA A 467 -4.06 3.43 -8.33
N GLY A 468 -3.25 2.46 -7.89
CA GLY A 468 -2.11 2.69 -7.00
C GLY A 468 -2.50 2.86 -5.54
N VAL A 469 -3.69 2.37 -5.15
CA VAL A 469 -4.11 2.29 -3.75
C VAL A 469 -3.32 1.15 -3.07
N ARG A 470 -2.65 1.48 -1.96
CA ARG A 470 -1.80 0.55 -1.20
C ARG A 470 -2.38 0.13 0.15
N SER A 471 -3.43 0.80 0.61
CA SER A 471 -4.16 0.43 1.83
C SER A 471 -5.67 0.46 1.56
N PHE A 472 -6.31 -0.68 1.82
CA PHE A 472 -7.74 -0.91 1.68
C PHE A 472 -8.38 -0.73 3.05
N LYS A 473 -8.98 0.43 3.25
CA LYS A 473 -9.56 0.81 4.54
C LYS A 473 -11.03 0.43 4.61
N VAL A 474 -11.41 -0.33 5.63
CA VAL A 474 -12.82 -0.62 5.94
C VAL A 474 -13.36 0.42 6.93
N GLU A 475 -14.56 0.96 6.69
CA GLU A 475 -15.27 1.81 7.66
C GLU A 475 -16.15 0.95 8.57
N GLY A 476 -16.18 1.23 9.88
CA GLY A 476 -17.01 0.44 10.78
C GLY A 476 -16.61 0.37 12.25
N ARG A 477 -15.95 1.38 12.84
CA ARG A 477 -15.57 1.29 14.28
C ARG A 477 -16.74 1.05 15.24
N MET A 478 -17.96 1.37 14.84
CA MET A 478 -19.17 1.15 15.64
C MET A 478 -19.90 -0.17 15.30
N LYS A 479 -19.33 -1.00 14.42
CA LYS A 479 -19.93 -2.26 13.97
C LYS A 479 -19.60 -3.40 14.94
N THR A 480 -20.38 -4.47 14.85
CA THR A 480 -20.25 -5.65 15.71
C THR A 480 -19.04 -6.51 15.33
N GLY A 481 -18.63 -7.40 16.23
CA GLY A 481 -17.59 -8.39 15.94
C GLY A 481 -17.90 -9.24 14.70
N LEU A 482 -19.17 -9.61 14.48
CA LEU A 482 -19.59 -10.33 13.25
C LEU A 482 -19.28 -9.53 11.97
N TYR A 483 -19.59 -8.24 11.94
CA TYR A 483 -19.26 -7.41 10.78
C TYR A 483 -17.74 -7.37 10.53
N VAL A 484 -16.96 -7.17 11.60
CA VAL A 484 -15.50 -7.12 11.52
C VAL A 484 -14.95 -8.45 10.97
N ALA A 485 -15.37 -9.59 11.52
CA ALA A 485 -14.93 -10.91 11.06
C ALA A 485 -15.32 -11.18 9.59
N THR A 486 -16.60 -10.97 9.24
CA THR A 486 -17.12 -11.24 7.90
C THR A 486 -16.39 -10.42 6.84
N VAL A 487 -16.33 -9.10 7.02
CA VAL A 487 -15.72 -8.20 6.04
C VAL A 487 -14.21 -8.44 5.95
N THR A 488 -13.52 -8.60 7.08
CA THR A 488 -12.07 -8.87 7.08
C THR A 488 -11.75 -10.15 6.33
N ARG A 489 -12.46 -11.24 6.64
CA ARG A 489 -12.22 -12.55 6.00
C ARG A 489 -12.54 -12.52 4.51
N ALA A 490 -13.64 -11.88 4.11
CA ALA A 490 -14.03 -11.78 2.70
C ALA A 490 -12.99 -11.00 1.89
N TYR A 491 -12.55 -9.82 2.38
CA TYR A 491 -11.51 -9.04 1.71
C TYR A 491 -10.15 -9.73 1.73
N ARG A 492 -9.75 -10.36 2.85
CA ARG A 492 -8.49 -11.12 2.94
C ARG A 492 -8.43 -12.21 1.89
N ASN A 493 -9.47 -13.05 1.81
CA ASN A 493 -9.56 -14.11 0.82
C ASN A 493 -9.56 -13.55 -0.62
N ALA A 494 -10.29 -12.47 -0.87
CA ALA A 494 -10.34 -11.85 -2.19
C ALA A 494 -8.98 -11.26 -2.62
N ILE A 495 -8.27 -10.59 -1.70
CA ILE A 495 -6.91 -10.06 -1.95
C ILE A 495 -5.93 -11.21 -2.17
N ASP A 496 -5.96 -12.26 -1.34
CA ASP A 496 -5.05 -13.40 -1.45
C ASP A 496 -5.26 -14.17 -2.76
N ASP A 497 -6.51 -14.41 -3.14
CA ASP A 497 -6.84 -15.00 -4.43
C ASP A 497 -6.36 -14.13 -5.58
N TYR A 498 -6.57 -12.81 -5.51
CA TYR A 498 -6.14 -11.88 -6.56
C TYR A 498 -4.61 -11.89 -6.72
N LEU A 499 -3.87 -11.86 -5.61
CA LEU A 499 -2.41 -11.93 -5.62
C LEU A 499 -1.89 -13.31 -6.06
N LYS A 500 -2.67 -14.38 -5.86
CA LYS A 500 -2.34 -15.72 -6.34
C LYS A 500 -2.57 -15.83 -7.85
N ASP A 501 -3.77 -15.47 -8.30
CA ASP A 501 -4.23 -15.48 -9.69
C ASP A 501 -5.51 -14.61 -9.83
N PRO A 502 -5.48 -13.50 -10.60
CA PRO A 502 -6.67 -12.67 -10.83
C PRO A 502 -7.88 -13.43 -11.38
N ALA A 503 -7.69 -14.53 -12.11
CA ALA A 503 -8.80 -15.36 -12.61
C ALA A 503 -9.46 -16.19 -11.49
N LEU A 504 -8.67 -16.66 -10.51
CA LEU A 504 -9.17 -17.31 -9.29
C LEU A 504 -10.04 -16.34 -8.49
N TYR A 505 -9.56 -15.12 -8.26
CA TYR A 505 -10.35 -14.07 -7.60
C TYR A 505 -11.69 -13.84 -8.31
N LYS A 506 -11.67 -13.61 -9.63
CA LYS A 506 -12.90 -13.37 -10.42
C LYS A 506 -13.90 -14.52 -10.30
N ARG A 507 -13.43 -15.77 -10.31
CA ARG A 507 -14.28 -16.95 -10.16
C ARG A 507 -14.93 -17.04 -8.77
N ASN A 508 -14.22 -16.58 -7.73
CA ASN A 508 -14.68 -16.67 -6.34
C ASN A 508 -15.46 -15.44 -5.86
N ILE A 509 -15.57 -14.36 -6.65
CA ILE A 509 -16.37 -13.16 -6.31
C ILE A 509 -17.78 -13.51 -5.78
N PRO A 510 -18.60 -14.37 -6.44
CA PRO A 510 -19.94 -14.67 -5.95
C PRO A 510 -19.94 -15.25 -4.52
N LYS A 511 -18.93 -16.07 -4.19
CA LYS A 511 -18.76 -16.64 -2.84
C LYS A 511 -18.43 -15.55 -1.80
N TYR A 512 -17.60 -14.57 -2.18
CA TYR A 512 -17.25 -13.46 -1.29
C TYR A 512 -18.43 -12.50 -1.07
N MET A 513 -19.20 -12.25 -2.11
CA MET A 513 -20.42 -11.45 -2.02
C MET A 513 -21.49 -12.14 -1.17
N ASP A 514 -21.67 -13.46 -1.34
CA ASP A 514 -22.54 -14.26 -0.47
C ASP A 514 -22.12 -14.15 1.01
N GLU A 515 -20.82 -14.11 1.32
CA GLU A 515 -20.37 -13.91 2.70
C GLU A 515 -20.64 -12.49 3.22
N ILE A 516 -20.38 -11.45 2.42
CA ILE A 516 -20.55 -10.04 2.83
C ILE A 516 -22.00 -9.73 3.22
N VAL A 517 -22.98 -10.25 2.50
CA VAL A 517 -24.41 -9.97 2.78
C VAL A 517 -24.90 -10.59 4.10
N LYS A 518 -24.19 -11.57 4.65
CA LYS A 518 -24.51 -12.24 5.93
C LYS A 518 -24.22 -11.38 7.16
N CYS A 519 -23.81 -10.13 7.00
CA CYS A 519 -23.70 -9.17 8.09
C CYS A 519 -24.65 -7.99 7.87
N SER A 520 -24.89 -7.20 8.93
CA SER A 520 -25.82 -6.06 8.88
C SER A 520 -25.32 -4.99 7.90
N HIS A 521 -25.97 -4.91 6.74
CA HIS A 521 -25.60 -4.04 5.63
C HIS A 521 -26.82 -3.29 5.05
N ARG A 522 -26.54 -2.29 4.24
CA ARG A 522 -27.49 -1.64 3.32
C ARG A 522 -27.19 -2.09 1.90
N PRO A 523 -28.07 -1.84 0.91
CA PRO A 523 -27.71 -2.06 -0.49
C PRO A 523 -26.35 -1.43 -0.80
N PHE A 524 -25.56 -2.11 -1.62
CA PHE A 524 -24.20 -1.69 -1.94
C PHE A 524 -24.16 -0.71 -3.11
N THR A 525 -23.13 0.13 -3.12
CA THR A 525 -22.78 1.06 -4.19
C THR A 525 -21.26 1.07 -4.39
N THR A 526 -20.81 1.47 -5.58
CA THR A 526 -19.40 1.77 -5.83
C THR A 526 -19.04 3.22 -5.47
N GLY A 527 -20.02 4.04 -5.08
CA GLY A 527 -19.84 5.46 -4.80
C GLY A 527 -19.30 6.20 -6.02
N PHE A 528 -18.37 7.12 -5.79
CA PHE A 528 -17.84 7.99 -6.84
C PHE A 528 -16.75 7.33 -7.71
N PHE A 529 -16.44 6.05 -7.50
CA PHE A 529 -15.26 5.42 -8.08
C PHE A 529 -15.31 5.24 -9.61
N TYR A 530 -16.50 5.10 -10.21
CA TYR A 530 -16.67 4.99 -11.66
C TYR A 530 -17.37 6.21 -12.25
N GLU A 531 -18.61 6.44 -11.83
CA GLU A 531 -19.44 7.56 -12.26
C GLU A 531 -19.88 8.36 -11.03
N ARG A 532 -20.39 9.57 -11.27
CA ARG A 532 -20.96 10.35 -10.16
C ARG A 532 -22.24 9.64 -9.71
N PRO A 533 -22.41 9.36 -8.41
CA PRO A 533 -23.60 8.75 -7.88
C PRO A 533 -24.82 9.56 -8.31
N ASP A 534 -25.77 8.84 -8.88
CA ASP A 534 -27.11 9.32 -9.09
C ASP A 534 -28.02 8.80 -7.96
N GLY A 535 -29.28 9.11 -8.07
CA GLY A 535 -30.38 8.81 -7.19
C GLY A 535 -30.66 7.33 -7.15
N SER A 536 -30.35 6.56 -8.19
CA SER A 536 -30.40 5.11 -8.12
C SER A 536 -29.43 4.54 -7.09
N GLU A 537 -28.39 5.29 -6.71
CA GLU A 537 -27.43 4.94 -5.65
C GLU A 537 -27.85 5.40 -4.24
N GLN A 538 -29.03 5.99 -4.10
CA GLN A 538 -29.65 6.31 -2.81
C GLN A 538 -30.72 5.27 -2.43
N ILE A 539 -31.20 5.33 -1.20
CA ILE A 539 -32.25 4.45 -0.69
C ILE A 539 -33.50 5.27 -0.38
N TYR A 540 -34.52 5.17 -1.25
CA TYR A 540 -35.79 5.89 -1.08
C TYR A 540 -36.88 5.08 -0.38
N ASP A 541 -36.77 3.74 -0.42
CA ASP A 541 -37.89 2.87 -0.09
C ASP A 541 -37.88 2.39 1.37
N ASN A 542 -36.71 1.99 1.90
CA ASN A 542 -36.59 1.43 3.25
C ASN A 542 -35.18 1.60 3.86
N ASN A 543 -35.08 2.19 5.05
CA ASN A 543 -33.79 2.51 5.69
C ASN A 543 -33.27 1.43 6.67
N ASN A 544 -33.94 0.28 6.72
CA ASN A 544 -33.58 -0.82 7.62
C ASN A 544 -32.35 -1.57 7.12
N TYR A 545 -31.52 -2.02 8.05
CA TYR A 545 -30.43 -2.92 7.74
C TYR A 545 -30.98 -4.29 7.33
N ILE A 546 -30.48 -4.83 6.23
CA ILE A 546 -30.71 -6.23 5.83
C ILE A 546 -29.85 -7.10 6.76
N ARG A 547 -30.47 -8.12 7.35
CA ARG A 547 -29.84 -9.04 8.29
C ARG A 547 -30.35 -10.44 8.03
N ASP A 548 -29.62 -11.18 7.21
CA ASP A 548 -29.93 -12.58 6.90
C ASP A 548 -29.36 -13.54 7.94
N PHE A 549 -28.50 -13.03 8.84
CA PHE A 549 -27.91 -13.81 9.91
C PHE A 549 -27.81 -13.01 11.21
N THR A 550 -27.94 -13.73 12.32
CA THR A 550 -27.84 -13.21 13.68
C THR A 550 -26.54 -13.65 14.32
N TYR A 551 -25.74 -12.71 14.85
CA TYR A 551 -24.54 -13.01 15.65
C TYR A 551 -24.95 -13.61 17.00
N VAL A 552 -24.88 -14.92 17.19
CA VAL A 552 -25.46 -15.59 18.37
C VAL A 552 -24.47 -15.79 19.51
N ALA A 553 -23.20 -16.09 19.22
CA ALA A 553 -22.19 -16.28 20.28
C ALA A 553 -20.76 -16.12 19.77
N ARG A 554 -19.80 -16.00 20.69
CA ARG A 554 -18.35 -15.98 20.44
C ARG A 554 -17.66 -17.08 21.23
N VAL A 555 -16.75 -17.81 20.62
CA VAL A 555 -15.94 -18.84 21.29
C VAL A 555 -14.94 -18.18 22.24
N LEU A 556 -14.89 -18.66 23.48
CA LEU A 556 -13.90 -18.30 24.50
C LEU A 556 -12.80 -19.36 24.60
N SER A 557 -13.16 -20.65 24.57
CA SER A 557 -12.21 -21.77 24.62
C SER A 557 -12.86 -23.06 24.12
N TYR A 558 -12.05 -24.09 23.85
CA TYR A 558 -12.51 -25.42 23.48
C TYR A 558 -11.78 -26.50 24.29
N ASN A 559 -12.52 -27.50 24.75
CA ASN A 559 -11.96 -28.67 25.42
C ASN A 559 -12.04 -29.90 24.49
N PRO A 560 -10.91 -30.37 23.94
CA PRO A 560 -10.90 -31.51 23.02
C PRO A 560 -11.24 -32.84 23.69
N ALA A 561 -11.04 -32.98 25.01
CA ALA A 561 -11.37 -34.22 25.73
C ALA A 561 -12.88 -34.41 25.89
N THR A 562 -13.65 -33.32 25.94
CA THR A 562 -15.12 -33.36 26.11
C THR A 562 -15.87 -32.97 24.84
N GLY A 563 -15.19 -32.42 23.82
CA GLY A 563 -15.80 -31.88 22.62
C GLY A 563 -16.65 -30.61 22.87
N ARG A 564 -16.40 -29.90 23.98
CA ARG A 564 -17.22 -28.75 24.39
C ARG A 564 -16.50 -27.42 24.15
N ALA A 565 -17.19 -26.49 23.49
CA ALA A 565 -16.79 -25.10 23.39
C ALA A 565 -17.44 -24.29 24.52
N LEU A 566 -16.64 -23.49 25.23
CA LEU A 566 -17.15 -22.39 26.05
C LEU A 566 -17.39 -21.19 25.15
N VAL A 567 -18.61 -20.67 25.13
CA VAL A 567 -19.00 -19.52 24.31
C VAL A 567 -19.59 -18.41 25.17
N GLU A 568 -19.42 -17.17 24.74
CA GLU A 568 -20.08 -15.99 25.29
C GLU A 568 -21.27 -15.62 24.39
N GLN A 569 -22.47 -15.67 24.94
CA GLN A 569 -23.71 -15.36 24.24
C GLN A 569 -23.76 -13.88 23.79
N ARG A 570 -24.32 -13.66 22.60
CA ARG A 570 -24.58 -12.33 22.02
C ARG A 570 -26.06 -12.08 21.81
N ASN A 571 -26.74 -12.98 21.11
CA ASN A 571 -28.18 -12.96 20.89
C ASN A 571 -28.78 -14.31 21.30
N LYS A 572 -30.12 -14.38 21.36
CA LYS A 572 -30.81 -15.60 21.74
C LYS A 572 -30.61 -16.70 20.70
N PHE A 573 -30.37 -17.92 21.15
CA PHE A 573 -30.45 -19.17 20.38
C PHE A 573 -30.94 -20.29 21.30
N VAL A 574 -31.47 -21.37 20.72
CA VAL A 574 -32.09 -22.49 21.46
C VAL A 574 -31.52 -23.84 21.03
N VAL A 575 -31.75 -24.86 21.84
CA VAL A 575 -31.45 -26.25 21.45
C VAL A 575 -32.24 -26.60 20.18
N GLY A 576 -31.58 -27.19 19.20
CA GLY A 576 -32.10 -27.51 17.88
C GLY A 576 -31.80 -26.47 16.80
N ASP A 577 -31.33 -25.27 17.15
CA ASP A 577 -30.94 -24.26 16.15
C ASP A 577 -29.75 -24.74 15.32
N ARG A 578 -29.76 -24.42 14.02
CA ARG A 578 -28.59 -24.57 13.14
C ARG A 578 -27.76 -23.30 13.18
N VAL A 579 -26.53 -23.43 13.68
CA VAL A 579 -25.57 -22.33 13.76
C VAL A 579 -24.37 -22.63 12.88
N GLU A 580 -23.74 -21.58 12.38
CA GLU A 580 -22.50 -21.64 11.62
C GLU A 580 -21.38 -21.04 12.46
N VAL A 581 -20.34 -21.84 12.74
CA VAL A 581 -19.09 -21.35 13.31
C VAL A 581 -18.23 -20.82 12.18
N MET A 582 -18.04 -19.51 12.16
CA MET A 582 -17.10 -18.84 11.26
C MET A 582 -15.68 -19.13 11.72
N LYS A 583 -15.01 -20.08 11.06
CA LYS A 583 -13.62 -20.40 11.37
C LYS A 583 -12.68 -19.29 10.87
N LYS A 584 -11.57 -19.10 11.57
CA LYS A 584 -10.52 -18.14 11.16
C LYS A 584 -9.78 -18.59 9.91
N ASP A 585 -9.68 -19.89 9.69
CA ASP A 585 -9.00 -20.51 8.54
C ASP A 585 -9.76 -20.38 7.20
N GLY A 586 -10.87 -19.62 7.17
CA GLY A 586 -11.68 -19.42 5.98
C GLY A 586 -12.88 -20.35 5.85
N ARG A 587 -12.98 -21.41 6.67
CA ARG A 587 -14.11 -22.35 6.64
C ARG A 587 -15.31 -21.85 7.44
N ASN A 588 -16.45 -22.45 7.14
CA ASN A 588 -17.66 -22.35 7.93
C ASN A 588 -18.02 -23.76 8.38
N LEU A 589 -18.19 -23.96 9.68
CA LEU A 589 -18.61 -25.24 10.24
C LEU A 589 -20.09 -25.13 10.64
N GLU A 590 -20.94 -25.91 9.99
CA GLU A 590 -22.34 -26.05 10.40
C GLU A 590 -22.44 -26.93 11.64
N VAL A 591 -23.15 -26.45 12.65
CA VAL A 591 -23.35 -27.13 13.93
C VAL A 591 -24.83 -27.04 14.30
N VAL A 592 -25.41 -28.16 14.73
CA VAL A 592 -26.72 -28.17 15.38
C VAL A 592 -26.48 -28.01 16.88
N VAL A 593 -27.18 -27.09 17.53
CA VAL A 593 -27.10 -26.90 18.98
C VAL A 593 -27.80 -28.07 19.67
N GLU A 594 -27.10 -29.17 19.92
CA GLU A 594 -27.69 -30.38 20.53
C GLU A 594 -28.02 -30.21 22.02
N ALA A 595 -27.23 -29.38 22.71
CA ALA A 595 -27.40 -29.11 24.13
C ALA A 595 -26.70 -27.80 24.51
N ILE A 596 -27.17 -27.19 25.59
CA ILE A 596 -26.60 -25.98 26.19
C ILE A 596 -26.43 -26.24 27.68
N TRP A 597 -25.28 -25.87 28.26
CA TRP A 597 -25.07 -25.88 29.71
C TRP A 597 -24.58 -24.53 30.20
N ASP A 598 -24.95 -24.13 31.42
CA ASP A 598 -24.33 -23.00 32.13
C ASP A 598 -22.94 -23.35 32.68
N GLU A 599 -22.30 -22.41 33.37
CA GLU A 599 -20.96 -22.62 33.95
C GLU A 599 -20.99 -23.63 35.12
N GLU A 600 -22.13 -23.79 35.77
CA GLU A 600 -22.40 -24.75 36.84
C GLU A 600 -22.70 -26.17 36.33
N GLY A 601 -22.92 -26.33 35.01
CA GLY A 601 -23.21 -27.60 34.36
C GLY A 601 -24.69 -27.98 34.32
N ASN A 602 -25.60 -27.07 34.65
CA ASN A 602 -27.03 -27.29 34.51
C ASN A 602 -27.45 -27.19 33.03
N PRO A 603 -28.29 -28.11 32.53
CA PRO A 603 -28.79 -28.04 31.16
C PRO A 603 -29.76 -26.88 30.97
N LEU A 604 -29.70 -26.23 29.80
CA LEU A 604 -30.58 -25.14 29.40
C LEU A 604 -31.23 -25.44 28.04
N GLU A 605 -32.50 -25.06 27.89
CA GLU A 605 -33.23 -25.16 26.61
C GLU A 605 -32.93 -23.98 25.67
N ALA A 606 -32.44 -22.88 26.23
CA ALA A 606 -32.18 -21.65 25.51
C ALA A 606 -31.02 -20.87 26.14
N ALA A 607 -30.40 -20.02 25.34
CA ALA A 607 -29.47 -18.98 25.77
C ALA A 607 -30.19 -17.61 25.69
N PRO A 608 -30.87 -17.13 26.74
CA PRO A 608 -31.67 -15.90 26.65
C PRO A 608 -30.95 -14.62 27.15
N HIS A 609 -29.77 -14.73 27.76
CA HIS A 609 -29.11 -13.63 28.47
C HIS A 609 -27.80 -13.16 27.80
N PRO A 610 -27.75 -11.97 27.20
CA PRO A 610 -26.54 -11.45 26.58
C PRO A 610 -25.32 -11.48 27.52
N LYS A 611 -24.18 -11.94 26.99
CA LYS A 611 -22.90 -12.18 27.70
C LYS A 611 -22.91 -13.34 28.70
N GLN A 612 -23.97 -14.15 28.75
CA GLN A 612 -23.93 -15.41 29.49
C GLN A 612 -22.86 -16.33 28.88
N ARG A 613 -22.09 -16.99 29.74
CA ARG A 613 -21.12 -18.00 29.34
C ARG A 613 -21.77 -19.36 29.35
N LEU A 614 -21.61 -20.10 28.26
CA LEU A 614 -22.34 -21.32 28.00
C LEU A 614 -21.42 -22.36 27.38
N TYR A 615 -21.62 -23.63 27.72
CA TYR A 615 -20.98 -24.74 27.03
C TYR A 615 -21.89 -25.29 25.94
N LEU A 616 -21.31 -25.50 24.76
CA LEU A 616 -21.95 -26.12 23.60
C LEU A 616 -21.13 -27.32 23.13
N PRO A 617 -21.75 -28.44 22.73
CA PRO A 617 -21.05 -29.50 22.03
C PRO A 617 -20.71 -29.00 20.61
N VAL A 618 -19.44 -29.14 20.21
CA VAL A 618 -18.97 -28.76 18.88
C VAL A 618 -18.10 -29.90 18.32
N PRO A 619 -18.46 -30.47 17.15
CA PRO A 619 -17.85 -31.71 16.65
C PRO A 619 -16.40 -31.55 16.20
N GLU A 620 -15.99 -30.32 15.87
CA GLU A 620 -14.63 -29.99 15.47
C GLU A 620 -14.01 -28.99 16.46
N ALA A 621 -12.68 -29.00 16.56
CA ALA A 621 -11.96 -28.03 17.38
C ALA A 621 -12.24 -26.59 16.93
N VAL A 622 -12.56 -25.73 17.90
CA VAL A 622 -12.78 -24.30 17.69
C VAL A 622 -11.80 -23.46 18.51
N GLU A 623 -11.52 -22.26 18.03
CA GLU A 623 -10.54 -21.35 18.60
C GLU A 623 -11.18 -20.14 19.28
N PRO A 624 -10.50 -19.53 20.28
CA PRO A 624 -10.94 -18.28 20.87
C PRO A 624 -11.16 -17.19 19.80
N ASN A 625 -12.26 -16.44 19.95
CA ASN A 625 -12.75 -15.41 19.04
C ASN A 625 -13.29 -15.91 17.68
N GLU A 626 -13.48 -17.21 17.46
CA GLU A 626 -14.36 -17.69 16.39
C GLU A 626 -15.81 -17.34 16.71
N LEU A 627 -16.59 -17.00 15.69
CA LEU A 627 -17.93 -16.44 15.85
C LEU A 627 -19.00 -17.43 15.41
N LEU A 628 -20.08 -17.52 16.17
CA LEU A 628 -21.26 -18.29 15.83
C LEU A 628 -22.33 -17.34 15.29
N ARG A 629 -22.90 -17.68 14.13
CA ARG A 629 -24.06 -17.00 13.55
C ARG A 629 -25.17 -17.98 13.22
N ALA A 630 -26.43 -17.56 13.35
CA ALA A 630 -27.60 -18.34 12.97
C ALA A 630 -28.31 -17.65 11.79
N TYR A 631 -28.98 -18.45 10.95
CA TYR A 631 -29.86 -17.95 9.89
C TYR A 631 -31.11 -17.26 10.47
#